data_AF-A0A5R9AG42-F1
#
_entry.id   AF-A0A5R9AG42-F1
#
_cell.length_a   1.000
_cell.length_b   1.000
_cell.length_c   1.000
_cell.angle_alpha   90.00
_cell.angle_beta   90.00
_cell.angle_gamma   90.00
#
_symmetry.space_group_name_H-M   'P 1'
#
loop_
_entity.id
_entity.type
_entity.pdbx_description
1 polymer ?
#
loop_
_entity_poly.entity_id
_entity_poly.type
_entity_poly.pdbx_seq_one_letter_code
_entity_poly.pdbx_strand_id
1 'polypeptide(L)'
;MDNQLKVEVVVRAHNRESSVLQGWISQGDYCALCDGEAPFVVRMNDCQSDMGLLQRPEDLYVRSAYILSIEVLDRLPERQSAMPR
;
A
#
# COMPACT_ATOMS: atom_id res chain seq x y z
N MET A 1 -0.19 -16.97 4.48
CA MET A 1 -0.35 -16.10 5.65
C MET A 1 0.27 -14.79 5.24
N ASP A 2 -0.54 -13.78 4.96
CA ASP A 2 -0.07 -12.57 4.28
C ASP A 2 0.34 -11.54 5.33
N ASN A 3 1.65 -11.38 5.54
CA ASN A 3 2.18 -10.25 6.29
C ASN A 3 1.82 -8.98 5.52
N GLN A 4 0.99 -8.14 6.13
CA GLN A 4 0.55 -6.89 5.54
C GLN A 4 1.23 -5.72 6.24
N LEU A 5 1.68 -4.77 5.43
CA LEU A 5 2.31 -3.53 5.87
C LEU A 5 1.35 -2.38 5.57
N LYS A 6 1.09 -1.56 6.59
CA LYS A 6 0.41 -0.28 6.36
C LYS A 6 1.45 0.66 5.82
N VAL A 7 1.17 1.23 4.66
CA VAL A 7 2.10 2.09 3.95
C VAL A 7 1.43 3.41 3.62
N GLU A 8 2.26 4.45 3.58
CA GLU A 8 1.98 5.70 2.89
C GLU A 8 2.69 5.68 1.54
N VAL A 9 1.96 6.02 0.48
CA VAL A 9 2.45 6.01 -0.90
C VAL A 9 2.16 7.35 -1.52
N VAL A 10 3.20 8.01 -2.01
CA VAL A 10 3.05 9.23 -2.81
C VAL A 10 2.91 8.81 -4.26
N VAL A 11 1.79 9.16 -4.89
CA VAL A 11 1.52 8.83 -6.30
C VAL A 11 1.48 10.09 -7.17
N ARG A 12 1.96 9.98 -8.40
CA ARG A 12 1.83 11.04 -9.40
C ARG A 12 0.39 11.12 -9.90
N ALA A 13 -0.30 12.25 -9.71
CA ALA A 13 -1.58 12.49 -10.39
C ALA A 13 -1.37 13.12 -11.77
N HIS A 14 -2.36 12.91 -12.65
CA HIS A 14 -2.33 13.36 -14.05
C HIS A 14 -2.23 14.89 -14.23
N ASN A 15 -2.51 15.68 -13.21
CA ASN A 15 -2.60 17.16 -13.25
C ASN A 15 -1.47 17.90 -12.50
N ARG A 16 -0.33 17.24 -12.26
CA ARG A 16 0.89 17.75 -11.57
C ARG A 16 0.86 17.81 -10.04
N GLU A 17 -0.27 17.58 -9.40
CA GLU A 17 -0.29 17.41 -7.95
C GLU A 17 0.01 15.94 -7.62
N SER A 18 0.90 15.68 -6.67
CA SER A 18 1.03 14.34 -6.08
C SER A 18 -0.11 14.12 -5.11
N SER A 19 -0.61 12.89 -5.01
CA SER A 19 -1.58 12.51 -3.98
C SER A 19 -0.95 11.53 -3.02
N VAL A 20 -1.36 11.58 -1.75
CA VAL A 20 -0.91 10.65 -0.74
C VAL A 20 -2.00 9.61 -0.52
N LEU A 21 -1.61 8.33 -0.65
CA LEU A 21 -2.46 7.18 -0.39
C LEU A 21 -1.95 6.45 0.83
N GLN A 22 -2.84 6.11 1.76
CA GLN A 22 -2.52 5.25 2.89
C GLN A 22 -3.35 3.97 2.81
N GLY A 23 -2.71 2.81 2.91
CA GLY A 23 -3.40 1.53 2.82
C GLY A 23 -2.51 0.36 3.19
N TRP A 24 -3.01 -0.87 3.01
CA TRP A 24 -2.28 -2.10 3.32
C TRP A 24 -1.80 -2.79 2.06
N ILE A 25 -0.50 -3.12 2.00
CA ILE A 25 0.07 -3.94 0.93
C ILE A 25 0.69 -5.21 1.50
N SER A 26 0.91 -6.21 0.65
CA SER A 26 1.66 -7.39 1.08
C SER A 26 3.14 -7.01 1.33
N GLN A 27 3.78 -7.70 2.27
CA GLN A 27 5.22 -7.54 2.50
C GLN A 27 6.04 -7.87 1.24
N GLY A 28 5.58 -8.83 0.43
CA GLY A 28 6.22 -9.17 -0.84
C GLY A 28 6.18 -8.03 -1.86
N ASP A 29 5.03 -7.36 -2.00
CA ASP A 29 4.90 -6.20 -2.89
C ASP A 29 5.78 -5.03 -2.42
N TYR A 30 5.88 -4.81 -1.10
CA TYR A 30 6.77 -3.80 -0.53
C TYR A 30 8.24 -4.07 -0.87
N CYS A 31 8.71 -5.30 -0.63
CA CYS A 31 10.08 -5.69 -0.96
C CYS A 31 10.35 -5.52 -2.46
N ALA A 32 9.45 -6.00 -3.33
CA ALA A 32 9.58 -5.84 -4.76
C ALA A 32 9.63 -4.37 -5.20
N LEU A 33 8.85 -3.48 -4.56
CA LEU A 33 8.92 -2.03 -4.77
C LEU A 33 10.28 -1.45 -4.39
N CYS A 34 10.84 -1.83 -3.24
CA CYS A 34 12.15 -1.37 -2.80
C CYS A 34 13.30 -1.87 -3.67
N ASP A 35 13.20 -3.11 -4.17
CA ASP A 35 14.22 -3.76 -4.99
C ASP A 35 14.14 -3.35 -6.48
N GLY A 36 13.12 -2.58 -6.87
CA GLY A 36 12.88 -2.17 -8.25
C GLY A 36 12.30 -3.28 -9.14
N GLU A 37 11.85 -4.38 -8.53
CA GLU A 37 11.25 -5.56 -9.19
C GLU A 37 9.72 -5.59 -9.03
N ALA A 38 9.12 -4.44 -8.73
CA ALA A 38 7.70 -4.32 -8.43
C ALA A 38 6.82 -4.90 -9.54
N PRO A 39 5.70 -5.54 -9.20
CA PRO A 39 4.71 -5.88 -10.20
C PRO A 39 4.22 -4.62 -10.92
N PHE A 40 3.66 -4.78 -12.11
CA PHE A 40 3.12 -3.66 -12.89
C PHE A 40 2.03 -2.89 -12.11
N VAL A 41 1.33 -3.58 -11.22
CA VAL A 41 0.27 -3.07 -10.36
C VAL A 41 0.46 -3.63 -8.96
N VAL A 42 0.38 -2.76 -7.96
CA VAL A 42 0.35 -3.11 -6.53
C VAL A 42 -1.07 -2.95 -6.02
N ARG A 43 -1.58 -3.95 -5.30
CA ARG A 43 -2.89 -3.86 -4.64
C ARG A 43 -2.72 -3.23 -3.26
N MET A 44 -3.43 -2.13 -3.02
CA MET A 44 -3.53 -1.47 -1.72
C MET A 44 -4.94 -1.70 -1.15
N ASN A 45 -5.04 -2.37 -0.01
CA ASN A 45 -6.32 -2.62 0.66
C ASN A 45 -6.67 -1.51 1.64
N ASP A 46 -7.97 -1.29 1.85
CA ASP A 46 -8.51 -0.26 2.75
C ASP A 46 -7.86 1.12 2.53
N CYS A 47 -7.66 1.49 1.26
CA CYS A 47 -6.92 2.67 0.88
C CYS A 47 -7.71 3.94 1.23
N GLN A 48 -7.01 4.96 1.75
CA GLN A 48 -7.52 6.30 2.01
C GLN A 48 -6.65 7.31 1.27
N SER A 49 -7.24 8.46 0.92
CA SER A 49 -6.52 9.55 0.25
C SER A 49 -6.64 10.84 1.06
N ASP A 50 -5.52 11.55 1.17
CA ASP A 50 -5.44 12.88 1.80
C ASP A 50 -6.30 13.95 1.11
N MET A 51 -6.40 13.88 -0.22
CA MET A 51 -7.15 14.80 -1.06
C MET A 51 -8.67 14.51 -1.12
N GLY A 52 -9.15 13.55 -0.31
CA GLY A 52 -10.56 13.15 -0.33
C GLY A 52 -11.00 12.51 -1.65
N LEU A 53 -10.04 12.00 -2.45
CA LEU A 53 -10.33 11.27 -3.69
C LEU A 53 -11.21 10.05 -3.43
N LEU A 54 -11.09 9.48 -2.22
CA LEU A 54 -11.86 8.35 -1.74
C LEU A 54 -12.84 8.83 -0.67
N GLN A 55 -14.14 8.65 -0.91
CA GLN A 55 -15.16 8.95 0.09
C GLN A 55 -15.20 7.92 1.23
N ARG A 56 -14.67 6.71 0.98
CA ARG A 56 -14.59 5.59 1.92
C ARG A 56 -13.32 4.79 1.65
N PRO A 57 -12.79 4.06 2.65
CA PRO A 57 -11.71 3.11 2.42
C PRO A 57 -12.12 2.09 1.35
N GLU A 58 -11.30 1.92 0.33
CA GLU A 58 -11.52 0.93 -0.74
C GLU A 58 -10.22 0.31 -1.24
N ASP A 59 -10.32 -0.87 -1.84
CA ASP A 59 -9.17 -1.54 -2.44
C ASP A 59 -8.79 -0.87 -3.76
N LEU A 60 -7.56 -0.37 -3.84
CA LEU A 60 -7.01 0.26 -5.03
C LEU A 60 -5.92 -0.58 -5.69
N TYR A 61 -5.83 -0.45 -7.00
CA TYR A 61 -4.80 -1.05 -7.83
C TYR A 61 -3.92 0.06 -8.40
N VAL A 62 -2.75 0.26 -7.80
CA VAL A 62 -1.84 1.36 -8.13
C VAL A 62 -0.76 0.86 -9.07
N ARG A 63 -0.57 1.53 -10.21
CA ARG A 63 0.56 1.21 -11.10
C ARG A 63 1.87 1.59 -10.44
N SER A 64 2.83 0.67 -10.38
CA SER A 64 4.13 0.91 -9.76
C SER A 64 4.88 2.09 -10.40
N ALA A 65 4.72 2.28 -11.71
CA ALA A 65 5.29 3.42 -12.44
C ALA A 65 4.78 4.81 -11.98
N TYR A 66 3.68 4.87 -11.22
CA TYR A 66 3.13 6.11 -10.67
C TYR A 66 3.49 6.32 -9.20
N ILE A 67 4.11 5.34 -8.55
CA ILE A 67 4.60 5.45 -7.18
C ILE A 67 5.89 6.25 -7.19
N LEU A 68 5.90 7.37 -6.48
CA LEU A 68 7.06 8.27 -6.34
C LEU A 68 7.86 7.93 -5.08
N SER A 69 7.19 7.53 -4.01
CA SER A 69 7.80 7.05 -2.78
C SER A 69 6.83 6.15 -2.01
N ILE A 70 7.39 5.34 -1.12
CA ILE A 70 6.64 4.47 -0.22
C ILE A 70 7.31 4.44 1.16
N GLU A 71 6.52 4.58 2.22
CA GLU A 71 6.99 4.53 3.61
C GLU A 71 6.10 3.60 4.44
N VAL A 72 6.70 2.83 5.35
CA VAL A 72 5.96 1.93 6.25
C VAL A 72 5.49 2.72 7.47
N LEU A 73 4.18 2.75 7.69
CA LEU A 73 3.55 3.38 8.85
C LEU A 73 3.35 2.39 10.00
N ASP A 74 2.89 1.17 9.68
CA ASP A 74 2.55 0.15 10.66
C ASP A 74 2.74 -1.26 10.08
N ARG A 75 2.86 -2.26 10.95
CA ARG A 75 2.98 -3.66 10.57
C ARG A 75 1.90 -4.43 11.29
N LEU A 76 1.00 -5.08 10.53
CA LEU A 76 0.10 -6.01 11.17
C LEU A 76 0.95 -7.21 11.61
N PRO A 77 1.03 -7.53 12.92
CA PRO A 77 1.79 -8.68 13.35
C PRO A 77 1.18 -9.93 12.72
N GLU A 78 2.05 -10.91 12.38
CA GLU A 78 1.61 -12.26 12.08
C GLU A 78 0.61 -12.68 13.15
N ARG A 79 -0.63 -12.99 12.75
CA ARG A 79 -1.57 -13.63 13.67
C ARG A 79 -0.86 -14.90 14.16
N GLN A 80 -0.29 -14.85 15.36
CA GLN A 80 0.10 -16.03 16.08
C GLN A 80 -1.18 -16.83 16.25
N SER A 81 -1.32 -17.88 15.45
CA SER A 81 -2.37 -18.88 15.62
C SER A 81 -2.39 -19.25 17.09
N ALA A 82 -3.42 -18.79 17.80
CA ALA A 82 -3.68 -19.22 19.16
C ALA A 82 -3.92 -20.73 19.07
N MET A 83 -2.89 -21.50 19.42
CA MET A 83 -3.01 -22.94 19.60
C MET A 83 -4.06 -23.15 20.70
N PRO A 84 -5.16 -23.87 20.44
CA PRO A 84 -6.05 -24.28 21.50
C PRO A 84 -5.27 -25.26 22.40
N ARG A 85 -5.28 -24.99 23.71
CA ARG A 85 -4.82 -25.95 24.72
C ARG A 85 -5.82 -27.09 24.86
#